data_AF-A0A8H5WCE0-F1
#
_entry.id   AF-A0A8H5WCE0-F1
#
_cell.length_a   1.000
_cell.length_b   1.000
_cell.length_c   1.000
_cell.angle_alpha   90.00
_cell.angle_beta   90.00
_cell.angle_gamma   90.00
#
_symmetry.space_group_name_H-M   'P 1'
#
loop_
_entity.id
_entity.type
_entity.pdbx_description
1 polymer ?
#
loop_
_entity_poly.entity_id
_entity_poly.type
_entity_poly.pdbx_seq_one_letter_code
_entity_poly.pdbx_strand_id
1 'polypeptide(L)'
;MSKSILSDLVDQHRPDLQPLEELYKHLHRHPELSNQEVETAATIAKRLWEIGPEDLVIKPHIGGHGLAAVLRNGNGPTVLLRADIDALPVEETTGLEYASTKRMIHAASGVEKPVMHACGHDMHIVTLLGAAATLFSSRESWAGTLVLAFQPAEERGTGAQAMVDDGLYTKHEVPIPDFVLGAHVRPLRAGTIGTRRGLVATSADNYKVTIHGKGSHASMPHTAIDPIAISANAILKLQTLVGREVDPAESSVVTVTSIHAGDAENVIADSAVLGVDTRSTTIATRERLLKRIKTVIEAECSCANVLKSPEFEQTRAFPLTINDEAVTKRVEESFAAHFGEGTGKYDRDMPKLAFSEDFSILATAVDKPYCFFTYGCVDGDVWDKAEKEGTVAQGIAANHSSKFAPVIQPTLKTGLDGPGLEAKSRLEDRVGEVLHNRGCNVRELLKDPVFEAFPLVEHQRKTECPHRSQLADISWPILHLAVLLVATPPCDPKECWQTKRLYITVKLMFALIQLQLPKRAEPVQVQGLIALYECGHVTLEHAHVTPNSAFTMASLLDIDLSSILISLEWRMTLMLTDVFLANGVLEAGLDSSRVPP
;
A
#
# COMPACT_ATOMS: atom_id res chain seq x y z
N MET A 1 27.42 -0.74 -8.12
CA MET A 1 26.36 -1.39 -7.34
C MET A 1 25.57 -2.24 -8.31
N SER A 2 25.42 -3.55 -8.09
CA SER A 2 24.56 -4.37 -8.95
C SER A 2 23.11 -3.92 -8.75
N LYS A 3 22.34 -3.81 -9.83
CA LYS A 3 20.88 -3.61 -9.74
C LYS A 3 20.28 -4.72 -8.88
N SER A 4 19.25 -4.40 -8.10
CA SER A 4 18.51 -5.41 -7.34
C SER A 4 17.72 -6.32 -8.29
N ILE A 5 17.44 -7.56 -7.88
CA ILE A 5 16.58 -8.50 -8.63
C ILE A 5 15.23 -7.84 -8.97
N LEU A 6 14.67 -7.09 -8.01
CA LEU A 6 13.48 -6.26 -8.18
C LEU A 6 13.60 -5.24 -9.32
N SER A 7 14.76 -4.60 -9.47
CA SER A 7 15.00 -3.63 -10.53
C SER A 7 15.06 -4.27 -11.91
N ASP A 8 15.74 -5.41 -12.01
CA ASP A 8 15.86 -6.15 -13.28
C ASP A 8 14.50 -6.69 -13.72
N LEU A 9 13.65 -7.09 -12.76
CA LEU A 9 12.30 -7.57 -13.02
C LEU A 9 11.37 -6.45 -13.50
N VAL A 10 11.38 -5.29 -12.85
CA VAL A 10 10.64 -4.11 -13.32
C VAL A 10 11.12 -3.72 -14.72
N ASP A 11 12.44 -3.73 -14.96
CA ASP A 11 13.00 -3.44 -16.28
C ASP A 11 12.57 -4.45 -17.36
N GLN A 12 12.52 -5.75 -17.02
CA GLN A 12 12.13 -6.83 -17.93
C GLN A 12 10.64 -6.81 -18.27
N HIS A 13 9.80 -6.47 -17.30
CA HIS A 13 8.34 -6.57 -17.41
C HIS A 13 7.64 -5.25 -17.73
N ARG A 14 8.38 -4.14 -17.78
CA ARG A 14 7.85 -2.82 -18.14
C ARG A 14 7.17 -2.89 -19.51
N PRO A 15 5.94 -2.38 -19.66
CA PRO A 15 5.28 -2.33 -20.95
C PRO A 15 6.00 -1.37 -21.90
N ASP A 16 5.67 -1.45 -23.18
CA ASP A 16 5.95 -0.36 -24.11
C ASP A 16 5.30 0.93 -23.57
N LEU A 17 6.09 1.99 -23.47
CA LEU A 17 5.63 3.26 -22.93
C LEU A 17 4.85 4.07 -23.98
N GLN A 18 5.09 3.87 -25.27
CA GLN A 18 4.46 4.69 -26.31
C GLN A 18 2.92 4.68 -26.24
N PRO A 19 2.22 3.54 -26.05
CA PRO A 19 0.77 3.54 -25.83
C PRO A 19 0.32 4.32 -24.59
N LEU A 20 1.12 4.32 -23.52
CA LEU A 20 0.85 5.07 -22.29
C LEU A 20 1.06 6.57 -22.49
N GLU A 21 2.05 6.97 -23.29
CA GLU A 21 2.28 8.38 -23.66
C GLU A 21 1.11 8.92 -24.49
N GLU A 22 0.59 8.14 -25.44
CA GLU A 22 -0.59 8.52 -26.22
C GLU A 22 -1.87 8.55 -25.36
N LEU A 23 -1.99 7.63 -24.40
CA LEU A 23 -3.06 7.66 -23.42
C LEU A 23 -2.98 8.91 -22.52
N TYR A 24 -1.78 9.29 -22.08
CA TYR A 24 -1.57 10.52 -21.30
C TYR A 24 -2.05 11.73 -22.09
N LYS A 25 -1.61 11.91 -23.34
CA LYS A 25 -2.06 12.99 -24.21
C LYS A 25 -3.58 12.95 -24.47
N HIS A 26 -4.15 11.75 -24.55
CA HIS A 26 -5.60 11.59 -24.68
C HIS A 26 -6.33 12.10 -23.43
N LEU A 27 -5.94 11.65 -22.23
CA LEU A 27 -6.54 12.08 -20.97
C LEU A 27 -6.35 13.60 -20.76
N HIS A 28 -5.15 14.12 -21.04
CA HIS A 28 -4.85 15.56 -20.95
C HIS A 28 -5.77 16.42 -21.82
N ARG A 29 -6.14 15.95 -23.01
CA ARG A 29 -7.09 16.64 -23.91
C ARG A 29 -8.55 16.52 -23.46
N HIS A 30 -8.90 15.48 -22.70
CA HIS A 30 -10.29 15.17 -22.32
C HIS A 30 -10.52 15.21 -20.79
N PRO A 31 -10.03 16.22 -20.07
CA PRO A 31 -10.13 16.29 -18.62
C PRO A 31 -11.59 16.43 -18.17
N GLU A 32 -11.92 15.88 -17.00
CA GLU A 32 -13.26 15.96 -16.44
C GLU A 32 -13.26 16.48 -15.01
N LEU A 33 -14.21 17.37 -14.70
CA LEU A 33 -14.34 17.94 -13.35
C LEU A 33 -14.71 16.87 -12.32
N SER A 34 -14.31 17.11 -11.07
CA SER A 34 -14.68 16.28 -9.92
C SER A 34 -16.18 15.93 -9.88
N ASN A 35 -16.49 14.65 -9.64
CA ASN A 35 -17.82 14.02 -9.68
C ASN A 35 -18.48 13.97 -11.07
N GLN A 36 -17.75 14.25 -12.15
CA GLN A 36 -18.24 14.23 -13.54
C GLN A 36 -17.31 13.46 -14.49
N GLU A 37 -16.48 12.55 -13.96
CA GLU A 37 -15.38 11.84 -14.61
C GLU A 37 -15.83 10.60 -15.42
N VAL A 38 -16.92 10.74 -16.20
CA VAL A 38 -17.58 9.63 -16.90
C VAL A 38 -16.67 9.00 -17.96
N GLU A 39 -16.12 9.82 -18.88
CA GLU A 39 -15.30 9.35 -19.99
C GLU A 39 -13.94 8.82 -19.51
N THR A 40 -13.40 9.45 -18.47
CA THR A 40 -12.15 9.09 -17.83
C THR A 40 -12.26 7.73 -17.17
N ALA A 41 -13.29 7.52 -16.33
CA ALA A 41 -13.54 6.23 -15.69
C ALA A 41 -13.79 5.10 -16.71
N ALA A 42 -14.55 5.38 -17.78
CA ALA A 42 -14.78 4.41 -18.84
C ALA A 42 -13.48 4.03 -19.58
N THR A 43 -12.61 5.02 -19.83
CA THR A 43 -11.29 4.81 -20.45
C THR A 43 -10.41 3.94 -19.56
N ILE A 44 -10.36 4.21 -18.26
CA ILE A 44 -9.59 3.42 -17.30
C ILE A 44 -10.09 1.98 -17.26
N ALA A 45 -11.41 1.76 -17.14
CA ALA A 45 -11.99 0.42 -17.13
C ALA A 45 -11.64 -0.38 -18.41
N LYS A 46 -11.69 0.28 -19.58
CA LYS A 46 -11.27 -0.32 -20.84
C LYS A 46 -9.80 -0.74 -20.82
N ARG A 47 -8.90 0.14 -20.36
CA ARG A 47 -7.46 -0.16 -20.29
C ARG A 47 -7.14 -1.30 -19.32
N LEU A 48 -7.81 -1.33 -18.16
CA LEU A 48 -7.68 -2.44 -17.20
C LEU A 48 -8.11 -3.77 -17.83
N TRP A 49 -9.21 -3.78 -18.59
CA TRP A 49 -9.66 -4.98 -19.29
C TRP A 49 -8.66 -5.45 -20.36
N GLU A 50 -8.02 -4.51 -21.07
CA GLU A 50 -6.97 -4.82 -22.06
C GLU A 50 -5.70 -5.40 -21.40
N ILE A 51 -5.37 -4.97 -20.16
CA ILE A 51 -4.19 -5.46 -19.42
C ILE A 51 -4.38 -6.91 -18.97
N GLY A 52 -5.53 -7.24 -18.40
CA GLY A 52 -5.77 -8.53 -17.78
C GLY A 52 -7.20 -9.01 -17.98
N PRO A 53 -7.59 -9.37 -19.22
CA PRO A 53 -8.94 -9.86 -19.47
C PRO A 53 -9.17 -11.12 -18.63
N GLU A 54 -10.35 -11.23 -18.01
CA GLU A 54 -10.80 -12.35 -17.16
C GLU A 54 -10.10 -12.47 -15.79
N ASP A 55 -8.80 -12.22 -15.70
CA ASP A 55 -8.03 -12.32 -14.45
C ASP A 55 -8.15 -11.08 -13.55
N LEU A 56 -8.33 -9.89 -14.15
CA LEU A 56 -8.46 -8.62 -13.43
C LEU A 56 -9.94 -8.27 -13.24
N VAL A 57 -10.44 -8.45 -12.01
CA VAL A 57 -11.85 -8.20 -11.68
C VAL A 57 -12.08 -6.70 -11.47
N ILE A 58 -12.73 -6.05 -12.45
CA ILE A 58 -13.04 -4.61 -12.43
C ILE A 58 -14.39 -4.37 -11.75
N LYS A 59 -14.40 -3.46 -10.78
CA LYS A 59 -15.55 -3.04 -9.98
C LYS A 59 -15.76 -1.53 -10.21
N PRO A 60 -16.63 -1.14 -11.16
CA PRO A 60 -16.90 0.26 -11.45
C PRO A 60 -17.94 0.86 -10.49
N HIS A 61 -18.12 2.18 -10.59
CA HIS A 61 -19.18 2.93 -9.91
C HIS A 61 -19.13 2.87 -8.37
N ILE A 62 -17.93 2.97 -7.81
CA ILE A 62 -17.69 3.06 -6.37
C ILE A 62 -17.64 4.53 -5.99
N GLY A 63 -18.60 5.00 -5.20
CA GLY A 63 -18.62 6.38 -4.73
C GLY A 63 -18.76 7.43 -5.85
N GLY A 64 -19.44 7.09 -6.95
CA GLY A 64 -19.56 7.93 -8.14
C GLY A 64 -18.84 7.31 -9.33
N HIS A 65 -17.79 7.97 -9.85
CA HIS A 65 -16.97 7.47 -10.97
C HIS A 65 -15.74 6.68 -10.53
N GLY A 66 -15.61 6.40 -9.23
CA GLY A 66 -14.53 5.57 -8.72
C GLY A 66 -14.64 4.14 -9.19
N LEU A 67 -13.49 3.48 -9.29
CA LEU A 67 -13.44 2.06 -9.63
C LEU A 67 -12.24 1.39 -8.98
N ALA A 68 -12.38 0.09 -8.73
CA ALA A 68 -11.30 -0.76 -8.25
C ALA A 68 -11.10 -1.94 -9.20
N ALA A 69 -9.87 -2.37 -9.38
CA ALA A 69 -9.53 -3.60 -10.08
C ALA A 69 -8.73 -4.54 -9.17
N VAL A 70 -9.12 -5.82 -9.13
CA VAL A 70 -8.56 -6.81 -8.20
C VAL A 70 -7.95 -7.96 -8.98
N LEU A 71 -6.67 -8.23 -8.76
CA LEU A 71 -5.94 -9.38 -9.28
C LEU A 71 -5.51 -10.27 -8.12
N ARG A 72 -6.07 -11.49 -8.07
CA ARG A 72 -5.67 -12.51 -7.08
C ARG A 72 -4.68 -13.46 -7.70
N ASN A 73 -3.61 -13.75 -6.99
CA ASN A 73 -2.50 -14.56 -7.49
C ASN A 73 -1.93 -15.42 -6.36
N GLY A 74 -2.70 -16.42 -5.93
CA GLY A 74 -2.32 -17.27 -4.79
C GLY A 74 -2.44 -16.58 -3.42
N ASN A 75 -1.90 -17.25 -2.41
CA ASN A 75 -1.91 -16.76 -1.03
C ASN A 75 -0.77 -15.76 -0.82
N GLY A 76 -1.05 -14.67 -0.12
CA GLY A 76 -0.06 -13.63 0.15
C GLY A 76 -0.73 -12.34 0.60
N PRO A 77 0.06 -11.27 0.81
CA PRO A 77 -0.46 -9.99 1.26
C PRO A 77 -1.34 -9.32 0.19
N THR A 78 -2.19 -8.40 0.63
CA THR A 78 -2.99 -7.54 -0.25
C THR A 78 -2.39 -6.15 -0.32
N VAL A 79 -2.11 -5.65 -1.53
CA VAL A 79 -1.54 -4.32 -1.77
C VAL A 79 -2.54 -3.47 -2.53
N LEU A 80 -2.84 -2.27 -2.03
CA LEU A 80 -3.65 -1.30 -2.77
C LEU A 80 -2.77 -0.18 -3.32
N LEU A 81 -2.86 0.06 -4.63
CA LEU A 81 -2.22 1.18 -5.33
C LEU A 81 -3.29 2.16 -5.81
N ARG A 82 -3.15 3.45 -5.49
CA ARG A 82 -4.15 4.49 -5.82
C ARG A 82 -3.64 5.49 -6.86
N ALA A 83 -4.53 5.85 -7.78
CA ALA A 83 -4.46 7.07 -8.60
C ALA A 83 -5.79 7.83 -8.49
N ASP A 84 -5.75 9.15 -8.33
CA ASP A 84 -6.90 10.04 -8.56
C ASP A 84 -7.11 10.27 -10.06
N ILE A 85 -8.30 10.73 -10.45
CA ILE A 85 -8.71 10.79 -11.85
C ILE A 85 -9.31 12.11 -12.31
N ASP A 86 -9.67 13.01 -11.39
CA ASP A 86 -10.38 14.24 -11.73
C ASP A 86 -9.46 15.38 -12.18
N ALA A 87 -10.05 16.40 -12.77
CA ALA A 87 -9.39 17.59 -13.27
C ALA A 87 -9.99 18.88 -12.65
N LEU A 88 -9.39 20.02 -12.97
CA LEU A 88 -9.70 21.32 -12.37
C LEU A 88 -10.38 22.28 -13.37
N PRO A 89 -11.22 23.23 -12.87
CA PRO A 89 -11.84 24.28 -13.69
C PRO A 89 -10.84 25.40 -14.04
N VAL A 90 -9.77 25.06 -14.74
CA VAL A 90 -8.66 25.95 -15.13
C VAL A 90 -8.59 26.03 -16.65
N GLU A 91 -8.34 27.23 -17.17
CA GLU A 91 -8.05 27.43 -18.60
C GLU A 91 -6.61 27.05 -18.88
N GLU A 92 -6.39 26.09 -19.76
CA GLU A 92 -5.04 25.67 -20.10
C GLU A 92 -4.34 26.69 -21.02
N THR A 93 -3.14 27.10 -20.64
CA THR A 93 -2.30 28.10 -21.34
C THR A 93 -0.87 27.60 -21.55
N THR A 94 -0.69 26.27 -21.57
CA THR A 94 0.62 25.60 -21.72
C THR A 94 1.20 25.75 -23.13
N GLY A 95 0.32 25.83 -24.14
CA GLY A 95 0.70 25.84 -25.56
C GLY A 95 1.07 24.46 -26.12
N LEU A 96 0.82 23.38 -25.37
CA LEU A 96 1.06 22.01 -25.84
C LEU A 96 0.15 21.67 -27.03
N GLU A 97 0.64 20.83 -27.94
CA GLU A 97 -0.16 20.33 -29.09
C GLU A 97 -1.39 19.51 -28.63
N TYR A 98 -1.36 19.02 -27.40
CA TYR A 98 -2.41 18.26 -26.76
C TYR A 98 -3.03 19.00 -25.55
N ALA A 99 -2.89 20.33 -25.50
CA ALA A 99 -3.57 21.14 -24.50
C ALA A 99 -5.09 20.95 -24.58
N SER A 100 -5.76 20.95 -23.42
CA SER A 100 -7.21 20.86 -23.34
C SER A 100 -7.88 22.13 -23.85
N THR A 101 -8.95 21.93 -24.64
CA THR A 101 -9.94 22.95 -24.95
C THR A 101 -11.31 22.59 -24.38
N LYS A 102 -11.39 21.57 -23.51
CA LYS A 102 -12.65 21.04 -22.98
C LYS A 102 -13.27 22.06 -22.01
N ARG A 103 -14.60 22.14 -22.06
CA ARG A 103 -15.40 22.99 -21.17
C ARG A 103 -16.52 22.16 -20.58
N MET A 104 -16.83 22.36 -19.30
CA MET A 104 -17.87 21.62 -18.59
C MET A 104 -18.66 22.56 -17.67
N ILE A 105 -19.91 22.21 -17.41
CA ILE A 105 -20.72 22.90 -16.41
C ILE A 105 -20.19 22.54 -15.03
N HIS A 106 -19.72 23.53 -14.27
CA HIS A 106 -19.27 23.30 -12.91
C HIS A 106 -20.48 23.13 -11.98
N ALA A 107 -20.71 21.89 -11.52
CA ALA A 107 -21.93 21.47 -10.82
C ALA A 107 -22.33 22.38 -9.64
N ALA A 108 -21.37 22.88 -8.87
CA ALA A 108 -21.67 23.75 -7.73
C ALA A 108 -22.08 25.18 -8.12
N SER A 109 -21.68 25.67 -9.29
CA SER A 109 -21.99 27.04 -9.74
C SER A 109 -23.01 27.13 -10.86
N GLY A 110 -23.26 26.04 -11.60
CA GLY A 110 -24.06 26.05 -12.82
C GLY A 110 -23.42 26.80 -14.00
N VAL A 111 -22.20 27.30 -13.84
CA VAL A 111 -21.46 28.07 -14.86
C VAL A 111 -20.54 27.15 -15.65
N GLU A 112 -20.51 27.32 -16.96
CA GLU A 112 -19.54 26.63 -17.82
C GLU A 112 -18.11 27.16 -17.59
N LYS A 113 -17.17 26.24 -17.36
CA LYS A 113 -15.76 26.53 -17.10
C LYS A 113 -14.86 25.74 -18.05
N PRO A 114 -13.70 26.29 -18.44
CA PRO A 114 -12.65 25.48 -19.07
C PRO A 114 -12.13 24.46 -18.05
N VAL A 115 -11.59 23.35 -18.55
CA VAL A 115 -11.13 22.22 -17.72
C VAL A 115 -9.72 21.80 -18.13
N MET A 116 -8.86 21.54 -17.16
CA MET A 116 -7.45 21.17 -17.36
C MET A 116 -7.00 20.19 -16.27
N HIS A 117 -6.17 19.20 -16.61
CA HIS A 117 -5.42 18.40 -15.62
C HIS A 117 -4.25 19.21 -15.03
N ALA A 118 -4.57 20.31 -14.33
CA ALA A 118 -3.57 21.20 -13.75
C ALA A 118 -2.87 20.63 -12.50
N CYS A 119 -3.26 19.45 -12.02
CA CYS A 119 -2.62 18.76 -10.90
C CYS A 119 -1.88 17.47 -11.31
N GLY A 120 -2.05 17.00 -12.55
CA GLY A 120 -1.35 15.84 -13.10
C GLY A 120 -2.02 14.47 -12.86
N HIS A 121 -3.32 14.44 -12.53
CA HIS A 121 -4.05 13.20 -12.27
C HIS A 121 -4.13 12.28 -13.51
N ASP A 122 -4.05 12.84 -14.71
CA ASP A 122 -3.83 12.08 -15.95
C ASP A 122 -2.49 11.33 -15.97
N MET A 123 -1.41 11.93 -15.45
CA MET A 123 -0.13 11.25 -15.24
C MET A 123 -0.26 10.13 -14.19
N HIS A 124 -1.04 10.37 -13.12
CA HIS A 124 -1.29 9.35 -12.09
C HIS A 124 -2.03 8.14 -12.66
N ILE A 125 -3.04 8.36 -13.51
CA ILE A 125 -3.77 7.29 -14.21
C ILE A 125 -2.81 6.44 -15.05
N VAL A 126 -2.02 7.06 -15.93
CA VAL A 126 -1.17 6.29 -16.87
C VAL A 126 -0.03 5.57 -16.17
N THR A 127 0.53 6.16 -15.11
CA THR A 127 1.59 5.54 -14.31
C THR A 127 1.06 4.32 -13.56
N LEU A 128 -0.13 4.41 -12.96
CA LEU A 128 -0.77 3.28 -12.29
C LEU A 128 -1.17 2.16 -13.27
N LEU A 129 -1.68 2.51 -14.46
CA LEU A 129 -1.96 1.53 -15.51
C LEU A 129 -0.68 0.83 -16.00
N GLY A 130 0.43 1.56 -16.13
CA GLY A 130 1.73 0.98 -16.44
C GLY A 130 2.27 0.05 -15.36
N ALA A 131 2.10 0.42 -14.08
CA ALA A 131 2.46 -0.42 -12.95
C ALA A 131 1.60 -1.70 -12.91
N ALA A 132 0.31 -1.57 -13.19
CA ALA A 132 -0.62 -2.69 -13.32
C ALA A 132 -0.19 -3.67 -14.42
N ALA A 133 0.17 -3.16 -15.61
CA ALA A 133 0.66 -3.99 -16.72
C ALA A 133 1.96 -4.72 -16.36
N THR A 134 2.88 -4.04 -15.66
CA THR A 134 4.15 -4.62 -15.20
C THR A 134 3.91 -5.74 -14.17
N LEU A 135 3.03 -5.52 -13.20
CA LEU A 135 2.70 -6.51 -12.17
C LEU A 135 1.91 -7.68 -12.75
N PHE A 136 1.02 -7.43 -13.71
CA PHE A 136 0.27 -8.48 -14.39
C PHE A 136 1.17 -9.37 -15.24
N SER A 137 2.09 -8.78 -16.01
CA SER A 137 3.02 -9.53 -16.85
C SER A 137 4.05 -10.33 -16.04
N SER A 138 4.35 -9.89 -14.81
CA SER A 138 5.26 -10.55 -13.88
C SER A 138 4.56 -11.45 -12.84
N ARG A 139 3.27 -11.76 -13.00
CA ARG A 139 2.48 -12.51 -12.00
C ARG A 139 3.05 -13.87 -11.59
N GLU A 140 3.83 -14.53 -12.43
CA GLU A 140 4.49 -15.79 -12.05
C GLU A 140 5.58 -15.63 -10.97
N SER A 141 6.01 -14.39 -10.71
CA SER A 141 7.12 -14.09 -9.80
C SER A 141 6.68 -13.54 -8.44
N TRP A 142 5.37 -13.46 -8.18
CA TRP A 142 4.83 -12.95 -6.91
C TRP A 142 3.56 -13.71 -6.50
N ALA A 143 3.17 -13.61 -5.23
CA ALA A 143 1.95 -14.22 -4.70
C ALA A 143 1.20 -13.26 -3.76
N GLY A 144 -0.13 -13.28 -3.79
CA GLY A 144 -1.00 -12.41 -2.99
C GLY A 144 -2.11 -11.75 -3.81
N THR A 145 -2.50 -10.54 -3.44
CA THR A 145 -3.56 -9.79 -4.11
C THR A 145 -3.13 -8.37 -4.41
N LEU A 146 -3.29 -7.95 -5.67
CA LEU A 146 -3.11 -6.57 -6.11
C LEU A 146 -4.49 -5.90 -6.26
N VAL A 147 -4.66 -4.74 -5.65
CA VAL A 147 -5.81 -3.86 -5.77
C VAL A 147 -5.36 -2.55 -6.41
N LEU A 148 -6.01 -2.15 -7.49
CA LEU A 148 -5.80 -0.88 -8.17
C LEU A 148 -7.03 -0.02 -7.92
N ALA A 149 -6.89 1.09 -7.21
CA ALA A 149 -7.99 2.01 -6.93
C ALA A 149 -7.82 3.28 -7.76
N PHE A 150 -8.84 3.61 -8.55
CA PHE A 150 -8.92 4.84 -9.31
C PHE A 150 -10.01 5.71 -8.70
N GLN A 151 -9.58 6.79 -8.04
CA GLN A 151 -10.39 7.58 -7.13
C GLN A 151 -10.90 8.86 -7.83
N PRO A 152 -12.21 9.16 -7.79
CA PRO A 152 -12.76 10.39 -8.32
C PRO A 152 -12.56 11.54 -7.33
N ALA A 153 -12.85 12.77 -7.75
CA ALA A 153 -13.10 13.92 -6.88
C ALA A 153 -12.08 14.19 -5.74
N GLU A 154 -10.78 13.98 -5.99
CA GLU A 154 -9.71 14.32 -5.04
C GLU A 154 -9.69 15.84 -4.81
N GLU A 155 -9.86 16.64 -5.88
CA GLU A 155 -9.73 18.10 -5.81
C GLU A 155 -10.79 18.75 -4.91
N ARG A 156 -11.87 18.01 -4.60
CA ARG A 156 -12.91 18.42 -3.65
C ARG A 156 -12.69 17.87 -2.25
N GLY A 157 -11.83 16.88 -2.07
CA GLY A 157 -11.60 16.17 -0.81
C GLY A 157 -12.77 15.27 -0.42
N THR A 158 -13.52 14.80 -1.42
CA THR A 158 -14.73 13.99 -1.20
C THR A 158 -14.62 12.60 -1.78
N GLY A 159 -13.64 12.36 -2.66
CA GLY A 159 -13.50 11.15 -3.45
C GLY A 159 -13.28 9.89 -2.64
N ALA A 160 -12.23 9.88 -1.84
CA ALA A 160 -11.86 8.71 -1.05
C ALA A 160 -12.96 8.33 -0.06
N GLN A 161 -13.55 9.33 0.62
CA GLN A 161 -14.65 9.11 1.56
C GLN A 161 -15.90 8.60 0.84
N ALA A 162 -16.25 9.14 -0.33
CA ALA A 162 -17.40 8.66 -1.10
C ALA A 162 -17.23 7.20 -1.53
N MET A 163 -16.01 6.77 -1.88
CA MET A 163 -15.74 5.35 -2.18
C MET A 163 -15.93 4.46 -0.96
N VAL A 164 -15.41 4.88 0.20
CA VAL A 164 -15.56 4.15 1.46
C VAL A 164 -17.02 4.07 1.90
N ASP A 165 -17.75 5.19 1.83
CA ASP A 165 -19.17 5.29 2.21
C ASP A 165 -20.07 4.46 1.29
N ASP A 166 -19.73 4.38 -0.01
CA ASP A 166 -20.39 3.48 -0.95
C ASP A 166 -19.94 2.01 -0.79
N GLY A 167 -19.19 1.70 0.26
CA GLY A 167 -18.85 0.35 0.66
C GLY A 167 -17.75 -0.29 -0.19
N LEU A 168 -16.68 0.45 -0.50
CA LEU A 168 -15.48 -0.06 -1.19
C LEU A 168 -15.09 -1.47 -0.70
N TYR A 169 -14.94 -1.65 0.61
CA TYR A 169 -14.53 -2.91 1.23
C TYR A 169 -15.68 -3.85 1.59
N THR A 170 -16.93 -3.35 1.61
CA THR A 170 -18.11 -4.08 2.08
C THR A 170 -19.02 -4.45 0.92
N LYS A 171 -19.77 -3.47 0.39
CA LYS A 171 -20.69 -3.63 -0.74
C LYS A 171 -19.99 -4.09 -2.02
N HIS A 172 -18.85 -3.50 -2.32
CA HIS A 172 -18.08 -3.81 -3.52
C HIS A 172 -17.07 -4.94 -3.30
N GLU A 173 -16.91 -5.44 -2.08
CA GLU A 173 -16.04 -6.58 -1.75
C GLU A 173 -14.60 -6.44 -2.28
N VAL A 174 -14.07 -5.21 -2.31
CA VAL A 174 -12.64 -5.00 -2.56
C VAL A 174 -11.87 -5.56 -1.36
N PRO A 175 -10.84 -6.42 -1.57
CA PRO A 175 -10.08 -6.99 -0.47
C PRO A 175 -9.47 -5.91 0.42
N ILE A 176 -9.57 -6.08 1.74
CA ILE A 176 -8.94 -5.19 2.70
C ILE A 176 -7.41 -5.29 2.50
N PRO A 177 -6.72 -4.18 2.19
CA PRO A 177 -5.28 -4.21 1.99
C PRO A 177 -4.53 -4.43 3.30
N ASP A 178 -3.32 -4.97 3.22
CA ASP A 178 -2.37 -4.94 4.32
C ASP A 178 -1.66 -3.59 4.42
N PHE A 179 -1.54 -2.87 3.30
CA PHE A 179 -1.08 -1.49 3.23
C PHE A 179 -1.50 -0.83 1.90
N VAL A 180 -1.50 0.50 1.90
CA VAL A 180 -1.94 1.33 0.77
C VAL A 180 -0.78 2.21 0.28
N LEU A 181 -0.60 2.32 -1.03
CA LEU A 181 0.38 3.22 -1.65
C LEU A 181 -0.31 4.22 -2.57
N GLY A 182 0.16 5.45 -2.49
CA GLY A 182 -0.26 6.56 -3.35
C GLY A 182 0.94 7.38 -3.77
N ALA A 183 0.84 8.02 -4.92
CA ALA A 183 1.91 8.85 -5.46
C ALA A 183 1.34 10.12 -6.06
N HIS A 184 2.08 11.22 -5.97
CA HIS A 184 1.70 12.48 -6.60
C HIS A 184 2.86 13.06 -7.42
N VAL A 185 2.55 13.48 -8.65
CA VAL A 185 3.49 14.18 -9.53
C VAL A 185 3.65 15.62 -9.06
N ARG A 186 4.88 16.10 -8.96
CA ARG A 186 5.19 17.44 -8.48
C ARG A 186 6.07 18.20 -9.45
N PRO A 187 6.04 19.54 -9.40
CA PRO A 187 6.97 20.43 -10.11
C PRO A 187 8.38 20.35 -9.52
N LEU A 188 8.95 19.13 -9.50
CA LEU A 188 10.33 18.79 -9.19
C LEU A 188 11.01 18.32 -10.48
N ARG A 189 12.34 18.27 -10.49
CA ARG A 189 13.10 17.75 -11.64
C ARG A 189 12.57 16.39 -12.09
N ALA A 190 12.31 16.22 -13.39
CA ALA A 190 11.85 14.96 -13.94
C ALA A 190 12.89 13.85 -13.71
N GLY A 191 12.40 12.64 -13.41
CA GLY A 191 13.27 11.50 -13.09
C GLY A 191 13.66 11.39 -11.62
N THR A 192 13.13 12.28 -10.78
CA THR A 192 13.28 12.22 -9.33
C THR A 192 12.04 11.61 -8.67
N ILE A 193 12.26 10.93 -7.55
CA ILE A 193 11.22 10.36 -6.69
C ILE A 193 11.61 10.59 -5.23
N GLY A 194 10.65 10.72 -4.34
CA GLY A 194 10.95 10.97 -2.94
C GLY A 194 9.88 10.47 -2.00
N THR A 195 10.31 10.09 -0.80
CA THR A 195 9.47 9.64 0.31
C THR A 195 9.69 10.54 1.52
N ARG A 196 8.83 10.40 2.52
CA ARG A 196 9.00 11.03 3.83
C ARG A 196 8.28 10.21 4.88
N ARG A 197 8.91 10.00 6.03
CA ARG A 197 8.26 9.38 7.20
C ARG A 197 7.44 10.42 7.97
N GLY A 198 6.32 9.98 8.55
CA GLY A 198 5.45 10.86 9.30
C GLY A 198 4.74 11.87 8.40
N LEU A 199 4.63 13.12 8.86
CA LEU A 199 3.79 14.13 8.20
C LEU A 199 4.28 14.48 6.78
N VAL A 200 3.47 14.13 5.78
CA VAL A 200 3.64 14.47 4.36
C VAL A 200 2.84 15.71 3.99
N ALA A 201 1.55 15.77 4.33
CA ALA A 201 0.63 16.84 3.96
C ALA A 201 -0.21 17.31 5.16
N THR A 202 -0.46 18.61 5.24
CA THR A 202 -1.32 19.19 6.29
C THR A 202 -2.78 18.84 6.07
N SER A 203 -3.58 18.81 7.13
CA SER A 203 -5.05 18.75 6.97
C SER A 203 -5.57 20.04 6.35
N ALA A 204 -6.78 19.96 5.79
CA ALA A 204 -7.56 21.12 5.41
C ALA A 204 -9.02 20.95 5.77
N ASP A 205 -9.62 21.99 6.33
CA ASP A 205 -11.05 21.99 6.59
C ASP A 205 -11.62 23.34 6.18
N ASN A 206 -12.65 23.28 5.33
CA ASN A 206 -13.33 24.44 4.81
C ASN A 206 -14.78 24.49 5.30
N TYR A 207 -15.20 25.65 5.77
CA TYR A 207 -16.56 25.89 6.19
C TYR A 207 -17.15 27.10 5.48
N LYS A 208 -18.41 26.97 5.11
CA LYS A 208 -19.30 28.10 4.89
C LYS A 208 -20.10 28.30 6.17
N VAL A 209 -19.95 29.48 6.78
CA VAL A 209 -20.59 29.81 8.05
C VAL A 209 -21.61 30.91 7.82
N THR A 210 -22.88 30.63 8.10
CA THR A 210 -23.96 31.63 8.01
C THR A 210 -24.26 32.19 9.40
N ILE A 211 -24.01 33.48 9.58
CA ILE A 211 -24.37 34.24 10.78
C ILE A 211 -25.72 34.92 10.52
N HIS A 212 -26.71 34.62 11.34
CA HIS A 212 -28.06 35.21 11.24
C HIS A 212 -28.12 36.49 12.06
N GLY A 213 -28.71 37.53 11.49
CA GLY A 213 -28.96 38.80 12.13
C GLY A 213 -30.45 39.14 12.12
N LYS A 214 -30.72 40.45 12.15
CA LYS A 214 -32.05 41.02 11.97
C LYS A 214 -31.87 42.37 11.31
N GLY A 215 -32.30 42.50 10.06
CA GLY A 215 -32.15 43.72 9.29
C GLY A 215 -33.00 44.88 9.81
N SER A 216 -32.60 46.08 9.43
CA SER A 216 -33.34 47.33 9.70
C SER A 216 -32.84 48.47 8.82
N HIS A 217 -33.53 49.60 8.86
CA HIS A 217 -33.01 50.84 8.30
C HIS A 217 -31.72 51.24 9.04
N ALA A 218 -30.68 51.66 8.32
CA ALA A 218 -29.37 51.96 8.90
C ALA A 218 -29.38 53.06 9.97
N SER A 219 -30.36 53.98 9.93
CA SER A 219 -30.56 55.00 10.97
C SER A 219 -31.29 54.49 12.23
N MET A 220 -31.74 53.24 12.25
CA MET A 220 -32.44 52.61 13.39
C MET A 220 -31.70 51.35 13.91
N PRO A 221 -30.38 51.42 14.19
CA PRO A 221 -29.60 50.24 14.54
C PRO A 221 -30.05 49.56 15.84
N HIS A 222 -30.67 50.30 16.76
CA HIS A 222 -31.25 49.77 18.00
C HIS A 222 -32.40 48.76 17.80
N THR A 223 -32.93 48.64 16.57
CA THR A 223 -33.97 47.67 16.21
C THR A 223 -33.42 46.44 15.48
N ALA A 224 -32.13 46.44 15.15
CA ALA A 224 -31.42 45.44 14.36
C ALA A 224 -30.52 44.54 15.23
N ILE A 225 -30.08 43.43 14.63
CA ILE A 225 -28.93 42.64 15.07
C ILE A 225 -28.02 42.57 13.85
N ASP A 226 -26.93 43.34 13.85
CA ASP A 226 -26.10 43.55 12.66
C ASP A 226 -25.10 42.41 12.44
N PRO A 227 -25.30 41.53 11.43
CA PRO A 227 -24.41 40.41 11.17
C PRO A 227 -23.05 40.84 10.59
N ILE A 228 -22.92 42.05 10.04
CA ILE A 228 -21.65 42.58 9.53
C ILE A 228 -20.72 42.89 10.70
N ALA A 229 -21.22 43.60 11.70
CA ALA A 229 -20.47 43.91 12.91
C ALA A 229 -20.04 42.64 13.68
N ILE A 230 -20.96 41.67 13.80
CA ILE A 230 -20.66 40.37 14.42
C ILE A 230 -19.56 39.63 13.65
N SER A 231 -19.68 39.59 12.32
CA SER A 231 -18.69 38.94 11.46
C SER A 231 -17.30 39.57 11.59
N ALA A 232 -17.22 40.90 11.63
CA ALA A 232 -15.95 41.60 11.81
C ALA A 232 -15.26 41.24 13.13
N ASN A 233 -16.01 41.19 14.24
CA ASN A 233 -15.49 40.77 15.54
C ASN A 233 -15.04 39.31 15.52
N ALA A 234 -15.85 38.41 14.95
CA ALA A 234 -15.50 37.01 14.78
C ALA A 234 -14.20 36.83 13.98
N ILE A 235 -14.06 37.52 12.85
CA ILE A 235 -12.85 37.47 12.00
C ILE A 235 -11.60 37.84 12.82
N LEU A 236 -11.66 38.94 13.57
CA LEU A 236 -10.55 39.39 14.42
C LEU A 236 -10.24 38.40 15.54
N LYS A 237 -11.28 37.82 16.17
CA LYS A 237 -11.11 36.84 17.24
C LYS A 237 -10.51 35.54 16.75
N LEU A 238 -10.90 35.07 15.56
CA LEU A 238 -10.36 33.86 14.95
C LEU A 238 -8.83 33.93 14.76
N GLN A 239 -8.27 35.12 14.51
CA GLN A 239 -6.81 35.31 14.39
C GLN A 239 -6.06 34.97 15.69
N THR A 240 -6.73 35.07 16.84
CA THR A 240 -6.11 34.75 18.13
C THR A 240 -5.95 33.25 18.36
N LEU A 241 -6.67 32.39 17.61
CA LEU A 241 -6.60 30.94 17.79
C LEU A 241 -5.20 30.42 17.45
N VAL A 242 -4.66 30.77 16.29
CA VAL A 242 -3.28 30.40 15.93
C VAL A 242 -2.30 31.10 16.85
N GLY A 243 -2.50 32.40 17.13
CA GLY A 243 -1.54 33.18 17.90
C GLY A 243 -1.43 32.78 19.37
N ARG A 244 -2.51 32.29 20.01
CA ARG A 244 -2.61 32.08 21.47
C ARG A 244 -3.01 30.67 21.89
N GLU A 245 -3.58 29.85 21.00
CA GLU A 245 -4.08 28.50 21.33
C GLU A 245 -3.35 27.37 20.59
N VAL A 246 -2.40 27.70 19.70
CA VAL A 246 -1.53 26.72 19.00
C VAL A 246 -0.11 26.83 19.53
N ASP A 247 0.57 25.69 19.66
CA ASP A 247 2.00 25.66 20.00
C ASP A 247 2.78 26.43 18.90
N PRO A 248 3.59 27.44 19.25
CA PRO A 248 4.41 28.17 18.28
C PRO A 248 5.38 27.30 17.45
N ALA A 249 5.68 26.08 17.88
CA ALA A 249 6.46 25.10 17.12
C ALA A 249 5.64 24.34 16.05
N GLU A 250 4.30 24.36 16.16
CA GLU A 250 3.39 23.77 15.18
C GLU A 250 2.98 24.81 14.12
N SER A 251 2.71 24.33 12.90
CA SER A 251 2.19 25.18 11.83
C SER A 251 0.69 24.99 11.71
N SER A 252 -0.05 26.09 11.87
CA SER A 252 -1.50 26.13 11.67
C SER A 252 -1.93 27.42 11.02
N VAL A 253 -3.02 27.35 10.27
CA VAL A 253 -3.63 28.49 9.59
C VAL A 253 -5.12 28.51 9.88
N VAL A 254 -5.66 29.69 10.14
CA VAL A 254 -7.11 29.97 10.13
C VAL A 254 -7.30 31.22 9.28
N THR A 255 -7.92 31.07 8.12
CA THR A 255 -8.14 32.17 7.18
C THR A 255 -9.63 32.32 6.92
N VAL A 256 -10.15 33.55 7.03
CA VAL A 256 -11.47 33.87 6.50
C VAL A 256 -11.27 34.34 5.05
N THR A 257 -11.65 33.49 4.11
CA THR A 257 -11.37 33.64 2.68
C THR A 257 -12.43 34.47 1.95
N SER A 258 -13.63 34.59 2.51
CA SER A 258 -14.69 35.43 1.96
C SER A 258 -15.66 35.91 3.03
N ILE A 259 -16.30 37.05 2.76
CA ILE A 259 -17.42 37.60 3.53
C ILE A 259 -18.43 38.20 2.55
N HIS A 260 -19.69 37.82 2.69
CA HIS A 260 -20.81 38.37 1.90
C HIS A 260 -21.96 38.75 2.83
N ALA A 261 -22.35 40.02 2.82
CA ALA A 261 -23.44 40.56 3.63
C ALA A 261 -23.88 41.95 3.13
N GLY A 262 -25.19 42.20 3.10
CA GLY A 262 -25.77 43.49 2.68
C GLY A 262 -25.79 43.70 1.17
N ASP A 263 -26.54 44.71 0.74
CA ASP A 263 -26.64 45.14 -0.67
C ASP A 263 -26.76 46.67 -0.72
N ALA A 264 -27.88 47.23 -0.22
CA ALA A 264 -28.11 48.68 -0.16
C ALA A 264 -27.38 49.36 1.01
N GLU A 265 -26.83 50.56 0.78
CA GLU A 265 -26.03 51.32 1.74
C GLU A 265 -26.81 51.83 2.98
N ASN A 266 -28.14 51.88 2.90
CA ASN A 266 -29.02 52.36 3.96
C ASN A 266 -29.78 51.23 4.69
N VAL A 267 -29.36 49.97 4.51
CA VAL A 267 -30.01 48.79 5.10
C VAL A 267 -28.97 47.95 5.86
N ILE A 268 -29.30 47.62 7.12
CA ILE A 268 -28.59 46.59 7.89
C ILE A 268 -29.07 45.22 7.41
N ALA A 269 -28.15 44.31 7.11
CA ALA A 269 -28.46 43.01 6.53
C ALA A 269 -29.12 42.03 7.51
N ASP A 270 -29.86 41.05 6.98
CA ASP A 270 -30.44 39.95 7.77
C ASP A 270 -29.46 38.80 8.04
N SER A 271 -28.37 38.68 7.27
CA SER A 271 -27.36 37.64 7.46
C SER A 271 -26.01 38.02 6.87
N ALA A 272 -24.97 37.29 7.28
CA ALA A 272 -23.64 37.31 6.69
C ALA A 272 -23.15 35.88 6.47
N VAL A 273 -22.48 35.65 5.35
CA VAL A 273 -21.87 34.34 5.03
C VAL A 273 -20.36 34.48 4.98
N LEU A 274 -19.67 33.67 5.77
CA LEU A 274 -18.20 33.61 5.85
C LEU A 274 -17.68 32.34 5.21
N GLY A 275 -16.63 32.45 4.40
CA GLY A 275 -15.78 31.32 4.00
C GLY A 275 -14.61 31.20 4.97
N VAL A 276 -14.43 30.03 5.60
CA VAL A 276 -13.33 29.77 6.54
C VAL A 276 -12.50 28.60 6.02
N ASP A 277 -11.19 28.77 5.91
CA ASP A 277 -10.20 27.73 5.60
C ASP A 277 -9.27 27.54 6.78
N THR A 278 -8.95 26.28 7.10
CA THR A 278 -8.03 25.96 8.19
C THR A 278 -7.03 24.91 7.76
N ARG A 279 -5.79 25.01 8.28
CA ARG A 279 -4.72 24.03 8.05
C ARG A 279 -4.07 23.64 9.38
N SER A 280 -3.72 22.37 9.53
CA SER A 280 -3.05 21.86 10.74
C SER A 280 -2.00 20.79 10.44
N THR A 281 -0.94 20.75 11.24
CA THR A 281 0.14 19.75 11.16
C THR A 281 0.00 18.58 12.14
N THR A 282 -0.95 18.64 13.07
CA THR A 282 -1.25 17.53 14.00
C THR A 282 -2.76 17.29 14.11
N ILE A 283 -3.15 16.05 14.42
CA ILE A 283 -4.56 15.67 14.64
C ILE A 283 -5.15 16.45 15.83
N ALA A 284 -4.42 16.52 16.94
CA ALA A 284 -4.88 17.22 18.14
C ALA A 284 -5.10 18.72 17.90
N THR A 285 -4.19 19.39 17.17
CA THR A 285 -4.37 20.81 16.83
C THR A 285 -5.51 21.02 15.85
N ARG A 286 -5.71 20.12 14.87
CA ARG A 286 -6.87 20.16 13.96
C ARG A 286 -8.18 20.12 14.75
N GLU A 287 -8.37 19.09 15.58
CA GLU A 287 -9.59 18.92 16.38
C GLU A 287 -9.85 20.12 17.31
N ARG A 288 -8.79 20.62 17.94
CA ARG A 288 -8.85 21.82 18.79
C ARG A 288 -9.29 23.02 17.97
N LEU A 289 -8.65 23.32 16.84
CA LEU A 289 -8.98 24.49 16.01
C LEU A 289 -10.43 24.42 15.50
N LEU A 290 -10.87 23.29 14.98
CA LEU A 290 -12.25 23.13 14.49
C LEU A 290 -13.29 23.42 15.58
N LYS A 291 -13.09 22.85 16.78
CA LYS A 291 -13.94 23.11 17.94
C LYS A 291 -13.92 24.58 18.34
N ARG A 292 -12.74 25.21 18.33
CA ARG A 292 -12.54 26.58 18.81
C ARG A 292 -13.06 27.62 17.84
N ILE A 293 -12.94 27.41 16.53
CA ILE A 293 -13.56 28.26 15.50
C ILE A 293 -15.06 28.31 15.71
N LYS A 294 -15.70 27.14 15.85
CA LYS A 294 -17.13 27.06 16.15
C LYS A 294 -17.49 27.81 17.43
N THR A 295 -16.74 27.55 18.50
CA THR A 295 -16.96 28.20 19.81
C THR A 295 -16.85 29.73 19.73
N VAL A 296 -15.85 30.24 19.01
CA VAL A 296 -15.62 31.69 18.86
C VAL A 296 -16.78 32.34 18.14
N ILE A 297 -17.20 31.80 17.00
CA ILE A 297 -18.29 32.37 16.21
C ILE A 297 -19.62 32.29 16.99
N GLU A 298 -19.90 31.17 17.65
CA GLU A 298 -21.07 31.03 18.52
C GLU A 298 -21.06 32.03 19.68
N ALA A 299 -19.90 32.31 20.28
CA ALA A 299 -19.75 33.28 21.35
C ALA A 299 -20.00 34.72 20.86
N GLU A 300 -19.44 35.11 19.71
CA GLU A 300 -19.69 36.44 19.13
C GLU A 300 -21.17 36.64 18.77
N CYS A 301 -21.83 35.61 18.22
CA CYS A 301 -23.27 35.62 18.00
C CYS A 301 -24.05 35.80 19.32
N SER A 302 -23.65 35.07 20.37
CA SER A 302 -24.29 35.16 21.69
C SER A 302 -24.11 36.54 22.33
N CYS A 303 -22.92 37.15 22.24
CA CYS A 303 -22.66 38.51 22.72
C CYS A 303 -23.56 39.56 22.05
N ALA A 304 -23.93 39.34 20.79
CA ALA A 304 -24.82 40.22 20.03
C ALA A 304 -26.31 39.87 20.15
N ASN A 305 -26.68 38.93 21.03
CA ASN A 305 -28.06 38.44 21.21
C ASN A 305 -28.71 37.88 19.93
N VAL A 306 -27.91 37.25 19.06
CA VAL A 306 -28.43 36.53 17.89
C VAL A 306 -29.39 35.42 18.34
N LEU A 307 -30.59 35.40 17.78
CA LEU A 307 -31.64 34.44 18.16
C LEU A 307 -31.46 33.07 17.53
N LYS A 308 -30.87 33.01 16.33
CA LYS A 308 -30.67 31.79 15.57
C LYS A 308 -29.18 31.46 15.50
N SER A 309 -28.81 30.30 16.04
CA SER A 309 -27.42 29.85 16.03
C SER A 309 -26.81 29.90 14.63
N PRO A 310 -25.51 30.23 14.51
CA PRO A 310 -24.82 30.21 13.24
C PRO A 310 -24.86 28.79 12.63
N GLU A 311 -25.00 28.72 11.31
CA GLU A 311 -25.00 27.46 10.57
C GLU A 311 -23.60 27.19 10.02
N PHE A 312 -23.09 25.99 10.24
CA PHE A 312 -21.79 25.54 9.71
C PHE A 312 -22.02 24.46 8.66
N GLU A 313 -21.64 24.75 7.43
CA GLU A 313 -21.65 23.81 6.31
C GLU A 313 -20.19 23.49 5.98
N GLN A 314 -19.74 22.25 6.23
CA GLN A 314 -18.40 21.82 5.82
C GLN A 314 -18.40 21.58 4.31
N THR A 315 -17.57 22.33 3.59
CA THR A 315 -17.55 22.31 2.11
C THR A 315 -16.44 21.42 1.56
N ARG A 316 -15.33 21.27 2.29
CA ARG A 316 -14.21 20.36 1.99
C ARG A 316 -13.55 19.90 3.30
N ALA A 317 -13.02 18.69 3.29
CA ALA A 317 -12.29 18.11 4.41
C ALA A 317 -11.17 17.20 3.89
N PHE A 318 -9.96 17.44 4.35
CA PHE A 318 -8.80 16.60 4.07
C PHE A 318 -8.15 16.23 5.40
N PRO A 319 -7.95 14.93 5.67
CA PRO A 319 -7.18 14.50 6.83
C PRO A 319 -5.71 14.92 6.70
N LEU A 320 -4.93 14.69 7.76
CA LEU A 320 -3.49 14.73 7.63
C LEU A 320 -3.01 13.50 6.85
N THR A 321 -2.04 13.69 5.98
CA THR A 321 -1.32 12.59 5.33
C THR A 321 -0.06 12.33 6.14
N ILE A 322 -0.07 11.25 6.92
CA ILE A 322 1.00 10.84 7.82
C ILE A 322 1.42 9.42 7.42
N ASN A 323 2.56 9.35 6.75
CA ASN A 323 3.13 8.08 6.33
C ASN A 323 3.55 7.22 7.52
N ASP A 324 3.18 5.94 7.47
CA ASP A 324 3.60 4.96 8.46
C ASP A 324 5.12 4.73 8.38
N GLU A 325 5.79 4.71 9.54
CA GLU A 325 7.25 4.62 9.58
C GLU A 325 7.78 3.28 9.05
N ALA A 326 7.13 2.17 9.39
CA ALA A 326 7.60 0.83 9.02
C ALA A 326 7.34 0.53 7.54
N VAL A 327 6.19 0.93 7.02
CA VAL A 327 5.88 0.83 5.58
C VAL A 327 6.84 1.70 4.80
N THR A 328 6.99 2.97 5.17
CA THR A 328 7.83 3.93 4.44
C THR A 328 9.30 3.53 4.44
N LYS A 329 9.83 3.03 5.57
CA LYS A 329 11.21 2.54 5.62
C LYS A 329 11.51 1.49 4.54
N ARG A 330 10.57 0.59 4.28
CA ARG A 330 10.74 -0.44 3.24
C ARG A 330 10.62 0.13 1.83
N VAL A 331 9.73 1.11 1.62
CA VAL A 331 9.68 1.88 0.36
C VAL A 331 11.04 2.56 0.11
N GLU A 332 11.63 3.14 1.15
CA GLU A 332 12.95 3.78 1.06
C GLU A 332 14.05 2.80 0.66
N GLU A 333 14.03 1.58 1.20
CA GLU A 333 14.97 0.51 0.83
C GLU A 333 14.81 0.10 -0.65
N SER A 334 13.57 -0.13 -1.10
CA SER A 334 13.25 -0.45 -2.50
C SER A 334 13.71 0.69 -3.44
N PHE A 335 13.36 1.94 -3.11
CA PHE A 335 13.64 3.10 -3.95
C PHE A 335 15.13 3.42 -4.01
N ALA A 336 15.85 3.34 -2.88
CA ALA A 336 17.29 3.52 -2.84
C ALA A 336 18.02 2.49 -3.72
N ALA A 337 17.56 1.23 -3.71
CA ALA A 337 18.15 0.18 -4.53
C ALA A 337 17.91 0.37 -6.04
N HIS A 338 16.74 0.88 -6.43
CA HIS A 338 16.36 1.03 -7.84
C HIS A 338 16.79 2.36 -8.47
N PHE A 339 16.46 3.48 -7.81
CA PHE A 339 16.69 4.82 -8.34
C PHE A 339 18.08 5.36 -7.97
N GLY A 340 18.71 4.80 -6.93
CA GLY A 340 19.99 5.21 -6.39
C GLY A 340 19.86 6.37 -5.40
N GLU A 341 20.42 6.19 -4.20
CA GLU A 341 20.46 7.23 -3.17
C GLU A 341 21.51 8.31 -3.49
N GLY A 342 21.19 9.58 -3.26
CA GLY A 342 22.19 10.67 -3.21
C GLY A 342 22.70 11.20 -4.56
N THR A 343 22.15 10.77 -5.70
CA THR A 343 22.48 11.33 -7.04
C THR A 343 21.45 12.31 -7.58
N GLY A 344 20.58 12.84 -6.70
CA GLY A 344 19.47 13.70 -7.07
C GLY A 344 18.29 12.97 -7.69
N LYS A 345 18.26 11.62 -7.67
CA LYS A 345 17.15 10.81 -8.20
C LYS A 345 16.18 10.32 -7.13
N TYR A 346 16.68 9.92 -5.96
CA TYR A 346 15.85 9.53 -4.83
C TYR A 346 16.13 10.37 -3.58
N ASP A 347 15.08 10.91 -2.98
CA ASP A 347 15.11 11.70 -1.74
C ASP A 347 14.24 11.05 -0.64
N ARG A 348 14.84 10.66 0.48
CA ARG A 348 14.14 10.04 1.62
C ARG A 348 13.50 11.03 2.60
N ASP A 349 13.76 12.33 2.43
CA ASP A 349 13.24 13.39 3.26
C ASP A 349 12.58 14.49 2.41
N MET A 350 11.78 14.07 1.41
CA MET A 350 11.15 15.00 0.46
C MET A 350 10.38 16.11 1.19
N PRO A 351 10.44 17.38 0.78
CA PRO A 351 9.75 18.46 1.47
C PRO A 351 8.25 18.18 1.65
N LYS A 352 7.70 18.58 2.81
CA LYS A 352 6.26 18.50 3.08
C LYS A 352 5.46 19.16 1.96
N LEU A 353 4.31 18.57 1.66
CA LEU A 353 3.34 19.13 0.74
C LEU A 353 2.68 20.36 1.38
N ALA A 354 2.60 21.43 0.60
CA ALA A 354 1.91 22.65 0.99
C ALA A 354 0.37 22.54 0.82
N PHE A 355 -0.08 21.48 0.14
CA PHE A 355 -1.49 21.16 -0.07
C PHE A 355 -1.90 19.95 0.78
N SER A 356 -3.17 19.58 0.68
CA SER A 356 -3.81 18.49 1.43
C SER A 356 -4.28 17.42 0.47
N GLU A 357 -4.51 16.21 0.96
CA GLU A 357 -4.77 15.01 0.13
C GLU A 357 -5.73 14.07 0.89
N ASP A 358 -6.71 13.50 0.18
CA ASP A 358 -7.74 12.63 0.78
C ASP A 358 -7.42 11.13 0.69
N PHE A 359 -6.37 10.75 -0.05
CA PHE A 359 -5.85 9.38 -0.21
C PHE A 359 -5.81 8.56 1.08
N SER A 360 -5.39 9.16 2.20
CA SER A 360 -5.19 8.42 3.45
C SER A 360 -6.48 7.80 3.99
N ILE A 361 -7.64 8.33 3.61
CA ILE A 361 -8.96 7.80 4.00
C ILE A 361 -9.12 6.34 3.55
N LEU A 362 -8.61 5.97 2.37
CA LEU A 362 -8.67 4.59 1.88
C LEU A 362 -8.01 3.60 2.84
N ALA A 363 -6.92 4.02 3.50
CA ALA A 363 -6.20 3.19 4.45
C ALA A 363 -6.78 3.29 5.87
N THR A 364 -7.07 4.52 6.34
CA THR A 364 -7.53 4.75 7.72
C THR A 364 -8.94 4.24 7.95
N ALA A 365 -9.79 4.15 6.93
CA ALA A 365 -11.14 3.58 7.05
C ALA A 365 -11.16 2.10 7.44
N VAL A 366 -10.04 1.40 7.29
CA VAL A 366 -9.87 -0.02 7.61
C VAL A 366 -8.68 -0.27 8.56
N ASP A 367 -8.20 0.78 9.23
CA ASP A 367 -7.09 0.75 10.19
C ASP A 367 -5.79 0.13 9.61
N LYS A 368 -5.44 0.51 8.36
CA LYS A 368 -4.26 0.01 7.66
C LYS A 368 -3.19 1.10 7.46
N PRO A 369 -1.90 0.72 7.46
CA PRO A 369 -0.80 1.66 7.23
C PRO A 369 -0.69 2.02 5.74
N TYR A 370 -0.05 3.14 5.45
CA TYR A 370 0.15 3.61 4.08
C TYR A 370 1.45 4.37 3.90
N CYS A 371 1.86 4.53 2.64
CA CYS A 371 2.92 5.43 2.23
C CYS A 371 2.50 6.23 0.99
N PHE A 372 2.55 7.55 1.12
CA PHE A 372 2.34 8.51 0.05
C PHE A 372 3.67 9.16 -0.33
N PHE A 373 4.06 9.04 -1.59
CA PHE A 373 5.34 9.53 -2.10
C PHE A 373 5.15 10.48 -3.28
N THR A 374 6.21 11.13 -3.73
CA THR A 374 6.12 12.06 -4.87
C THR A 374 7.19 11.79 -5.91
N TYR A 375 6.96 12.26 -7.13
CA TYR A 375 7.95 12.20 -8.21
C TYR A 375 7.89 13.47 -9.06
N GLY A 376 9.00 13.81 -9.71
CA GLY A 376 9.16 15.06 -10.44
C GLY A 376 8.76 14.99 -11.91
N CYS A 377 8.35 16.13 -12.46
CA CYS A 377 7.90 16.27 -13.84
C CYS A 377 8.39 17.48 -14.62
N VAL A 378 9.33 18.25 -14.08
CA VAL A 378 9.88 19.42 -14.76
C VAL A 378 11.04 19.00 -15.66
N ASP A 379 11.06 19.49 -16.90
CA ASP A 379 12.18 19.27 -17.80
C ASP A 379 13.54 19.54 -17.13
N GLY A 380 14.53 18.70 -17.40
CA GLY A 380 15.84 18.78 -16.75
C GLY A 380 16.54 20.11 -17.00
N ASP A 381 16.53 20.60 -18.24
CA ASP A 381 17.22 21.84 -18.61
C ASP A 381 16.49 23.07 -18.02
N VAL A 382 15.16 23.02 -17.99
CA VAL A 382 14.33 24.05 -17.35
C VAL A 382 14.61 24.11 -15.85
N TRP A 383 14.66 22.95 -15.19
CA TRP A 383 14.97 22.86 -13.76
C TRP A 383 16.38 23.37 -13.46
N ASP A 384 17.38 22.86 -14.16
CA ASP A 384 18.79 23.18 -13.91
C ASP A 384 19.05 24.68 -14.16
N LYS A 385 18.37 25.30 -15.12
CA LYS A 385 18.36 26.76 -15.32
C LYS A 385 17.74 27.51 -14.14
N ALA A 386 16.55 27.12 -13.70
CA ALA A 386 15.84 27.79 -12.62
C ALA A 386 16.59 27.69 -11.28
N GLU A 387 17.23 26.54 -11.02
CA GLU A 387 18.08 26.35 -9.86
C GLU A 387 19.31 27.27 -9.89
N LYS A 388 20.01 27.33 -11.04
CA LYS A 388 21.17 28.21 -11.23
C LYS A 388 20.82 29.69 -11.06
N GLU A 389 19.63 30.09 -11.48
CA GLU A 389 19.14 31.47 -11.38
C GLU A 389 18.50 31.77 -10.01
N GLY A 390 18.28 30.76 -9.16
CA GLY A 390 17.59 30.92 -7.88
C GLY A 390 16.09 31.24 -8.02
N THR A 391 15.49 30.86 -9.15
CA THR A 391 14.12 31.23 -9.53
C THR A 391 13.13 30.07 -9.47
N VAL A 392 13.49 28.91 -8.93
CA VAL A 392 12.62 27.71 -8.89
C VAL A 392 11.20 28.01 -8.41
N ALA A 393 11.05 28.77 -7.31
CA ALA A 393 9.74 29.08 -6.74
C ALA A 393 8.87 30.00 -7.62
N GLN A 394 9.47 30.82 -8.49
CA GLN A 394 8.77 31.78 -9.34
C GLN A 394 8.69 31.36 -10.82
N GLY A 395 9.69 30.59 -11.29
CA GLY A 395 9.91 30.24 -12.68
C GLY A 395 9.31 28.90 -13.08
N ILE A 396 9.06 28.00 -12.11
CA ILE A 396 8.43 26.71 -12.37
C ILE A 396 6.93 26.81 -12.09
N ALA A 397 6.10 26.41 -13.06
CA ALA A 397 4.66 26.36 -12.89
C ALA A 397 4.30 25.31 -11.83
N ALA A 398 3.67 25.75 -10.74
CA ALA A 398 3.17 24.86 -9.70
C ALA A 398 1.93 24.08 -10.16
N ASN A 399 1.57 23.01 -9.45
CA ASN A 399 0.24 22.41 -9.56
C ASN A 399 -0.84 23.51 -9.45
N HIS A 400 -1.94 23.34 -10.17
CA HIS A 400 -3.09 24.25 -10.31
C HIS A 400 -2.80 25.51 -11.15
N SER A 401 -1.58 25.69 -11.64
CA SER A 401 -1.27 26.73 -12.62
C SER A 401 -1.86 26.39 -13.98
N SER A 402 -2.36 27.39 -14.71
CA SER A 402 -2.74 27.27 -16.12
C SER A 402 -1.57 26.90 -17.05
N LYS A 403 -0.34 26.87 -16.53
CA LYS A 403 0.89 26.51 -17.25
C LYS A 403 1.52 25.21 -16.73
N PHE A 404 0.84 24.48 -15.83
CA PHE A 404 1.34 23.21 -15.33
C PHE A 404 1.40 22.18 -16.47
N ALA A 405 2.60 21.73 -16.81
CA ALA A 405 2.84 20.85 -17.95
C ALA A 405 3.95 19.83 -17.61
N PRO A 406 3.61 18.68 -17.02
CA PRO A 406 4.54 17.57 -16.86
C PRO A 406 5.22 17.20 -18.17
N VAL A 407 6.55 17.10 -18.21
CA VAL A 407 7.20 16.41 -19.33
C VAL A 407 6.85 14.94 -19.28
N ILE A 408 6.58 14.31 -20.43
CA ILE A 408 6.13 12.92 -20.47
C ILE A 408 7.21 11.97 -19.95
N GLN A 409 8.43 12.07 -20.49
CA GLN A 409 9.58 11.30 -20.03
C GLN A 409 10.63 12.23 -19.42
N PRO A 410 11.37 11.78 -18.39
CA PRO A 410 11.29 10.47 -17.70
C PRO A 410 10.20 10.37 -16.60
N THR A 411 9.27 11.32 -16.53
CA THR A 411 8.21 11.37 -15.51
C THR A 411 7.35 10.10 -15.48
N LEU A 412 6.80 9.70 -16.63
CA LEU A 412 5.96 8.52 -16.78
C LEU A 412 6.70 7.27 -16.32
N LYS A 413 7.95 7.08 -16.75
CA LYS A 413 8.78 5.95 -16.31
C LYS A 413 8.95 5.94 -14.79
N THR A 414 9.27 7.09 -14.20
CA THR A 414 9.53 7.19 -12.75
C THR A 414 8.28 6.93 -11.93
N GLY A 415 7.15 7.53 -12.31
CA GLY A 415 5.87 7.32 -11.65
C GLY A 415 5.32 5.90 -11.83
N LEU A 416 5.67 5.21 -12.91
CA LEU A 416 5.33 3.80 -13.15
C LEU A 416 6.18 2.86 -12.28
N ASP A 417 7.51 3.06 -12.31
CA ASP A 417 8.47 2.16 -11.65
C ASP A 417 8.27 2.19 -10.12
N GLY A 418 7.93 3.34 -9.52
CA GLY A 418 7.75 3.48 -8.06
C GLY A 418 6.71 2.53 -7.45
N PRO A 419 5.41 2.65 -7.80
CA PRO A 419 4.35 1.76 -7.31
C PRO A 419 4.58 0.30 -7.70
N GLY A 420 5.06 0.04 -8.93
CA GLY A 420 5.31 -1.32 -9.42
C GLY A 420 6.40 -2.05 -8.63
N LEU A 421 7.50 -1.37 -8.34
CA LEU A 421 8.62 -1.90 -7.55
C LEU A 421 8.19 -2.25 -6.12
N GLU A 422 7.48 -1.34 -5.45
CA GLU A 422 7.11 -1.59 -4.05
C GLU A 422 6.02 -2.65 -3.91
N ALA A 423 4.99 -2.63 -4.78
CA ALA A 423 4.00 -3.71 -4.78
C ALA A 423 4.67 -5.08 -4.96
N LYS A 424 5.64 -5.15 -5.89
CA LYS A 424 6.38 -6.38 -6.15
C LYS A 424 7.21 -6.83 -4.95
N SER A 425 7.98 -5.93 -4.34
CA SER A 425 8.79 -6.18 -3.13
C SER A 425 7.96 -6.81 -2.00
N ARG A 426 6.67 -6.51 -1.94
CA ARG A 426 5.75 -6.98 -0.89
C ARG A 426 5.03 -8.27 -1.24
N LEU A 427 4.75 -8.47 -2.52
CA LEU A 427 4.14 -9.67 -3.05
C LEU A 427 5.18 -10.78 -3.33
N GLU A 428 6.47 -10.49 -3.16
CA GLU A 428 7.52 -11.50 -3.31
C GLU A 428 7.44 -12.61 -2.27
N ASP A 429 7.35 -13.84 -2.77
CA ASP A 429 7.46 -15.04 -1.94
C ASP A 429 8.92 -15.21 -1.50
N ARG A 430 9.22 -14.74 -0.28
CA ARG A 430 10.54 -14.86 0.35
C ARG A 430 11.05 -16.31 0.42
N VAL A 431 10.19 -17.32 0.33
CA VAL A 431 10.61 -18.72 0.31
C VAL A 431 11.28 -19.06 -1.03
N GLY A 432 10.72 -18.59 -2.15
CA GLY A 432 11.28 -18.80 -3.49
C GLY A 432 12.64 -18.11 -3.68
N GLU A 433 12.80 -16.90 -3.14
CA GLU A 433 14.05 -16.14 -3.24
C GLU A 433 15.19 -16.77 -2.42
N VAL A 434 14.90 -17.23 -1.19
CA VAL A 434 15.90 -17.94 -0.36
C VAL A 434 16.35 -19.24 -1.03
N LEU A 435 15.44 -19.96 -1.69
CA LEU A 435 15.77 -21.19 -2.42
C LEU A 435 16.54 -20.88 -3.72
N HIS A 436 16.13 -19.86 -4.48
CA HIS A 436 16.80 -19.44 -5.71
C HIS A 436 18.21 -18.89 -5.46
N ASN A 437 18.39 -18.03 -4.46
CA ASN A 437 19.71 -17.50 -4.06
C ASN A 437 20.65 -18.58 -3.51
N ARG A 438 20.11 -19.73 -3.10
CA ARG A 438 20.87 -20.93 -2.71
C ARG A 438 21.08 -21.91 -3.88
N GLY A 439 20.72 -21.55 -5.11
CA GLY A 439 20.85 -22.40 -6.30
C GLY A 439 19.85 -23.55 -6.39
N CYS A 440 18.85 -23.59 -5.50
CA CYS A 440 17.80 -24.60 -5.51
C CYS A 440 16.63 -24.14 -6.38
N ASN A 441 16.57 -24.63 -7.62
CA ASN A 441 15.36 -24.51 -8.43
C ASN A 441 14.33 -25.54 -7.96
N VAL A 442 13.30 -25.09 -7.23
CA VAL A 442 12.23 -25.97 -6.71
C VAL A 442 11.53 -26.75 -7.83
N ARG A 443 11.43 -26.19 -9.05
CA ARG A 443 10.89 -26.90 -10.22
C ARG A 443 11.82 -27.97 -10.79
N GLU A 444 13.13 -27.93 -10.53
CA GLU A 444 14.05 -29.04 -10.87
C GLU A 444 14.13 -30.10 -9.79
N LEU A 445 14.03 -29.71 -8.51
CA LEU A 445 13.94 -30.63 -7.38
C LEU A 445 12.70 -31.54 -7.46
N LEU A 446 11.59 -31.02 -8.00
CA LEU A 446 10.37 -31.79 -8.26
C LEU A 446 10.44 -32.67 -9.53
N LYS A 447 11.47 -32.50 -10.37
CA LYS A 447 11.75 -33.32 -11.56
C LYS A 447 12.82 -34.39 -11.30
N ASP A 448 13.38 -34.45 -10.09
CA ASP A 448 14.28 -35.52 -9.70
C ASP A 448 13.52 -36.86 -9.74
N PRO A 449 14.07 -37.92 -10.35
CA PRO A 449 13.40 -39.22 -10.49
C PRO A 449 12.97 -39.85 -9.14
N VAL A 450 13.48 -39.37 -8.00
CA VAL A 450 12.97 -39.73 -6.67
C VAL A 450 11.52 -39.26 -6.45
N PHE A 451 11.09 -38.16 -7.07
CA PHE A 451 9.73 -37.62 -7.02
C PHE A 451 8.85 -38.06 -8.20
N GLU A 452 9.43 -38.46 -9.35
CA GLU A 452 8.68 -39.06 -10.47
C GLU A 452 8.07 -40.44 -10.16
N ALA A 453 8.50 -41.10 -9.07
CA ALA A 453 7.94 -42.38 -8.64
C ALA A 453 6.50 -42.30 -8.05
N PHE A 454 5.90 -41.11 -8.00
CA PHE A 454 4.53 -40.90 -7.57
C PHE A 454 3.64 -40.47 -8.76
N PRO A 455 2.67 -41.29 -9.18
CA PRO A 455 1.69 -40.84 -10.17
C PRO A 455 0.79 -39.78 -9.51
N LEU A 456 1.04 -38.52 -9.85
CA LEU A 456 0.11 -37.40 -9.64
C LEU A 456 -1.14 -37.65 -10.49
N VAL A 457 -2.14 -38.25 -9.85
CA VAL A 457 -3.59 -38.15 -10.09
C VAL A 457 -4.01 -37.52 -11.43
N GLU A 458 -3.95 -38.30 -12.51
CA GLU A 458 -4.68 -38.03 -13.76
C GLU A 458 -5.85 -39.01 -13.96
N HIS A 459 -6.40 -39.50 -12.85
CA HIS A 459 -7.58 -40.37 -12.80
C HIS A 459 -8.57 -39.91 -11.73
N GLN A 460 -9.06 -38.67 -11.83
CA GLN A 460 -10.15 -38.15 -11.00
C GLN A 460 -11.36 -37.68 -11.83
N ARG A 461 -11.79 -38.52 -12.78
CA ARG A 461 -13.19 -38.54 -13.23
C ARG A 461 -13.72 -39.95 -13.07
N LYS A 462 -14.66 -40.11 -12.13
CA LYS A 462 -15.41 -41.33 -11.77
C LYS A 462 -14.77 -42.19 -10.69
N THR A 463 -15.04 -41.87 -9.42
CA THR A 463 -15.59 -42.79 -8.40
C THR A 463 -15.68 -42.05 -7.06
N GLU A 464 -16.83 -42.10 -6.41
CA GLU A 464 -17.07 -41.60 -5.05
C GLU A 464 -16.33 -42.48 -4.04
N CYS A 465 -15.54 -41.88 -3.14
CA CYS A 465 -14.91 -42.59 -2.02
C CYS A 465 -15.02 -41.76 -0.72
N PRO A 466 -15.39 -42.33 0.45
CA PRO A 466 -15.85 -41.56 1.61
C PRO A 466 -14.75 -41.03 2.55
N HIS A 467 -13.46 -41.21 2.24
CA HIS A 467 -12.35 -40.86 3.14
C HIS A 467 -11.47 -39.73 2.60
N ARG A 468 -12.10 -38.58 2.32
CA ARG A 468 -11.43 -37.37 1.77
C ARG A 468 -10.56 -36.62 2.79
N SER A 469 -10.64 -36.93 4.08
CA SER A 469 -10.05 -36.13 5.17
C SER A 469 -8.67 -36.59 5.66
N GLN A 470 -8.15 -37.75 5.26
CA GLN A 470 -6.87 -38.28 5.78
C GLN A 470 -5.65 -38.04 4.88
N LEU A 471 -5.82 -37.52 3.66
CA LEU A 471 -4.72 -37.25 2.72
C LEU A 471 -4.30 -35.77 2.65
N ALA A 472 -5.00 -34.87 3.34
CA ALA A 472 -4.65 -33.45 3.40
C ALA A 472 -3.45 -33.15 4.34
N ASP A 473 -3.11 -34.08 5.25
CA ASP A 473 -2.09 -33.90 6.30
C ASP A 473 -0.64 -34.18 5.85
N ILE A 474 -0.40 -34.60 4.61
CA ILE A 474 0.96 -34.89 4.10
C ILE A 474 1.68 -33.62 3.61
N SER A 475 1.01 -32.45 3.65
CA SER A 475 1.59 -31.15 3.29
C SER A 475 2.49 -30.56 4.39
N TRP A 476 2.29 -30.96 5.66
CA TRP A 476 3.04 -30.43 6.80
C TRP A 476 4.50 -30.94 6.88
N PRO A 477 4.81 -32.23 6.63
CA PRO A 477 6.20 -32.70 6.65
C PRO A 477 7.11 -32.00 5.63
N ILE A 478 6.57 -31.60 4.48
CA ILE A 478 7.30 -30.89 3.41
C ILE A 478 7.61 -29.44 3.82
N LEU A 479 6.67 -28.77 4.47
CA LEU A 479 6.85 -27.40 4.97
C LEU A 479 7.84 -27.37 6.17
N HIS A 480 7.85 -28.40 7.02
CA HIS A 480 8.86 -28.57 8.07
C HIS A 480 10.27 -28.81 7.50
N LEU A 481 10.39 -29.55 6.41
CA LEU A 481 11.66 -29.75 5.70
C LEU A 481 12.22 -28.43 5.14
N ALA A 482 11.34 -27.59 4.58
CA ALA A 482 11.71 -26.28 4.08
C ALA A 482 12.20 -25.35 5.20
N VAL A 483 11.55 -25.36 6.37
CA VAL A 483 11.96 -24.60 7.55
C VAL A 483 13.33 -25.07 8.09
N LEU A 484 13.58 -26.38 8.11
CA LEU A 484 14.88 -26.95 8.54
C LEU A 484 16.04 -26.59 7.60
N LEU A 485 15.77 -26.49 6.29
CA LEU A 485 16.75 -26.01 5.30
C LEU A 485 17.07 -24.51 5.49
N VAL A 486 16.07 -23.70 5.86
CA VAL A 486 16.25 -22.26 6.11
C VAL A 486 17.05 -21.98 7.39
N ALA A 487 16.89 -22.80 8.44
CA ALA A 487 17.50 -22.58 9.76
C ALA A 487 18.98 -23.00 9.89
N THR A 488 19.59 -23.61 8.86
CA THR A 488 21.01 -24.00 8.91
C THR A 488 21.92 -22.88 8.35
N PRO A 489 22.98 -22.49 9.07
CA PRO A 489 23.92 -21.46 8.61
C PRO A 489 24.77 -21.97 7.43
N PRO A 490 25.30 -21.09 6.57
CA PRO A 490 26.06 -21.48 5.39
C PRO A 490 27.35 -22.20 5.80
N CYS A 491 27.55 -23.43 5.31
CA CYS A 491 28.80 -24.17 5.48
C CYS A 491 29.15 -24.90 4.17
N ASP A 492 30.45 -25.05 3.91
CA ASP A 492 30.97 -25.76 2.74
C ASP A 492 30.39 -27.19 2.69
N PRO A 493 29.73 -27.59 1.58
CA PRO A 493 29.06 -28.88 1.47
C PRO A 493 29.99 -30.10 1.61
N LYS A 494 31.32 -29.93 1.59
CA LYS A 494 32.27 -31.02 1.83
C LYS A 494 32.54 -31.28 3.31
N GLU A 495 32.34 -30.31 4.21
CA GLU A 495 32.76 -30.42 5.62
C GLU A 495 31.61 -30.42 6.65
N CYS A 496 30.37 -30.10 6.26
CA CYS A 496 29.28 -30.01 7.23
C CYS A 496 28.68 -31.40 7.60
N TRP A 497 29.12 -31.94 8.74
CA TRP A 497 28.60 -33.19 9.33
C TRP A 497 27.10 -33.13 9.64
N GLN A 498 26.56 -31.95 9.97
CA GLN A 498 25.14 -31.77 10.32
C GLN A 498 24.21 -31.88 9.11
N THR A 499 24.61 -31.39 7.94
CA THR A 499 23.83 -31.50 6.68
C THR A 499 23.75 -32.95 6.20
N LYS A 500 24.84 -33.72 6.36
CA LYS A 500 24.83 -35.16 6.07
C LYS A 500 23.91 -35.93 7.01
N ARG A 501 23.89 -35.59 8.31
CA ARG A 501 22.97 -36.17 9.28
C ARG A 501 21.51 -35.87 8.94
N LEU A 502 21.19 -34.63 8.60
CA LEU A 502 19.83 -34.23 8.22
C LEU A 502 19.35 -34.98 6.96
N TYR A 503 20.21 -35.11 5.96
CA TYR A 503 19.92 -35.87 4.74
C TYR A 503 19.69 -37.38 5.01
N ILE A 504 20.50 -37.99 5.88
CA ILE A 504 20.35 -39.40 6.29
C ILE A 504 19.06 -39.60 7.10
N THR A 505 18.73 -38.68 8.01
CA THR A 505 17.48 -38.72 8.80
C THR A 505 16.24 -38.61 7.90
N VAL A 506 16.27 -37.73 6.90
CA VAL A 506 15.18 -37.62 5.91
C VAL A 506 15.04 -38.91 5.09
N LYS A 507 16.14 -39.52 4.64
CA LYS A 507 16.10 -40.82 3.95
C LYS A 507 15.55 -41.94 4.82
N LEU A 508 15.89 -41.97 6.10
CA LEU A 508 15.35 -42.95 7.06
C LEU A 508 13.86 -42.74 7.33
N MET A 509 13.39 -41.49 7.43
CA MET A 509 11.96 -41.19 7.54
C MET A 509 11.18 -41.66 6.31
N PHE A 510 11.67 -41.42 5.10
CA PHE A 510 11.03 -41.89 3.87
C PHE A 510 11.02 -43.44 3.76
N ALA A 511 12.07 -44.11 4.21
CA ALA A 511 12.12 -45.58 4.25
C ALA A 511 11.12 -46.18 5.27
N LEU A 512 10.94 -45.53 6.42
CA LEU A 512 9.96 -45.95 7.44
C LEU A 512 8.51 -45.70 6.99
N ILE A 513 8.26 -44.63 6.24
CA ILE A 513 6.95 -44.36 5.62
C ILE A 513 6.62 -45.39 4.53
N GLN A 514 7.61 -45.82 3.74
CA GLN A 514 7.45 -46.89 2.75
C GLN A 514 7.09 -48.25 3.39
N LEU A 515 7.55 -48.52 4.62
CA LEU A 515 7.21 -49.74 5.38
C LEU A 515 5.79 -49.73 5.97
N GLN A 516 5.12 -48.57 6.02
CA GLN A 516 3.76 -48.40 6.55
C GLN A 516 2.66 -48.43 5.49
N LEU A 517 2.99 -48.51 4.20
CA LEU A 517 2.01 -48.63 3.12
C LEU A 517 1.64 -50.10 2.88
N PRO A 518 0.35 -50.48 2.83
CA PRO A 518 -0.06 -51.87 2.68
C PRO A 518 0.15 -52.31 1.24
N LYS A 519 1.33 -52.87 0.92
CA LYS A 519 1.57 -53.55 -0.36
C LYS A 519 1.43 -55.05 -0.17
N ARG A 520 0.37 -55.64 -0.74
CA ARG A 520 0.37 -57.05 -1.16
C ARG A 520 1.44 -57.20 -2.26
N ALA A 521 2.58 -57.80 -1.95
CA ALA A 521 3.50 -58.35 -2.94
C ALA A 521 4.43 -59.40 -2.29
N GLU A 522 4.75 -60.45 -3.06
CA GLU A 522 5.53 -61.65 -2.72
C GLU A 522 6.99 -61.39 -2.29
N PRO A 523 7.66 -62.37 -1.64
CA PRO A 523 8.93 -62.14 -0.94
C PRO A 523 10.14 -62.30 -1.86
N VAL A 524 10.43 -61.31 -2.69
CA VAL A 524 11.75 -61.21 -3.35
C VAL A 524 12.12 -59.73 -3.46
N GLN A 525 12.96 -59.25 -2.53
CA GLN A 525 13.98 -58.20 -2.67
C GLN A 525 14.32 -57.57 -1.31
N VAL A 526 14.87 -58.38 -0.39
CA VAL A 526 15.59 -57.88 0.81
C VAL A 526 17.08 -58.25 0.68
N GLN A 527 17.67 -57.95 -0.48
CA GLN A 527 19.13 -58.04 -0.70
C GLN A 527 19.77 -56.71 -1.09
N GLY A 528 18.99 -55.63 -1.24
CA GLY A 528 19.53 -54.29 -1.55
C GLY A 528 20.04 -53.48 -0.35
N LEU A 529 19.69 -53.88 0.89
CA LEU A 529 19.96 -53.05 2.09
C LEU A 529 21.23 -53.41 2.87
N ILE A 530 21.91 -54.51 2.51
CA ILE A 530 23.22 -54.86 3.12
C ILE A 530 24.37 -54.12 2.42
N ALA A 531 24.19 -53.65 1.19
CA ALA A 531 25.26 -52.99 0.43
C ALA A 531 25.51 -51.51 0.80
N LEU A 532 24.63 -50.86 1.56
CA LEU A 532 24.76 -49.44 1.93
C LEU A 532 25.41 -49.18 3.29
N TYR A 533 25.71 -50.24 4.07
CA TYR A 533 26.37 -50.10 5.38
C TYR A 533 27.87 -50.42 5.36
N GLU A 534 28.38 -51.12 4.33
CA GLU A 534 29.80 -51.51 4.25
C GLU A 534 30.69 -50.57 3.41
N CYS A 535 30.16 -49.51 2.81
CA CYS A 535 30.97 -48.47 2.15
C CYS A 535 31.03 -47.18 2.98
N GLY A 536 31.81 -47.22 4.06
CA GLY A 536 32.09 -46.04 4.87
C GLY A 536 33.05 -46.33 6.01
N HIS A 537 34.35 -46.41 5.72
CA HIS A 537 35.40 -46.45 6.74
C HIS A 537 35.41 -45.18 7.60
N VAL A 538 35.07 -45.33 8.89
CA VAL A 538 35.62 -44.51 9.97
C VAL A 538 35.91 -45.45 11.14
N THR A 539 37.19 -45.69 11.39
CA THR A 539 37.72 -46.38 12.57
C THR A 539 37.39 -45.57 13.83
N LEU A 540 36.63 -46.17 14.76
CA LEU A 540 36.43 -45.65 16.12
C LEU A 540 37.25 -46.51 17.08
N GLU A 541 38.45 -46.04 17.41
CA GLU A 541 39.11 -46.38 18.66
C GLU A 541 38.37 -45.70 19.82
N HIS A 542 38.24 -46.43 20.93
CA HIS A 542 37.74 -45.98 22.25
C HIS A 542 36.24 -45.66 22.38
N ALA A 543 35.44 -46.69 22.61
CA ALA A 543 34.37 -46.66 23.61
C ALA A 543 34.00 -48.09 24.04
N HIS A 544 34.24 -48.41 25.32
CA HIS A 544 33.76 -49.62 25.96
C HIS A 544 32.22 -49.61 26.04
N VAL A 545 31.57 -50.47 25.27
CA VAL A 545 30.20 -50.94 25.56
C VAL A 545 30.17 -52.44 25.31
N THR A 546 29.83 -53.19 26.36
CA THR A 546 29.79 -54.66 26.39
C THR A 546 28.66 -55.24 25.51
N PRO A 547 28.87 -56.41 24.86
CA PRO A 547 27.85 -57.07 24.07
C PRO A 547 26.97 -57.93 24.98
N ASN A 548 25.74 -57.48 25.27
CA ASN A 548 24.68 -58.37 25.74
C ASN A 548 23.33 -57.65 25.65
N SER A 549 22.62 -57.88 24.54
CA SER A 549 21.14 -57.99 24.43
C SER A 549 20.65 -57.68 23.00
N ALA A 550 21.31 -58.23 21.98
CA ALA A 550 20.62 -58.57 20.74
C ALA A 550 20.10 -60.00 20.90
N PHE A 551 18.84 -60.25 20.54
CA PHE A 551 18.08 -61.49 20.72
C PHE A 551 17.45 -61.71 22.11
N THR A 552 16.31 -61.07 22.37
CA THR A 552 15.05 -61.76 22.71
C THR A 552 13.97 -60.71 22.97
N MET A 553 13.13 -60.43 21.97
CA MET A 553 11.70 -60.11 22.16
C MET A 553 11.08 -59.81 20.79
N ALA A 554 10.99 -60.88 19.99
CA ALA A 554 9.90 -61.01 19.02
C ALA A 554 8.85 -61.92 19.67
N SER A 555 8.25 -61.44 20.75
CA SER A 555 7.03 -61.97 21.35
C SER A 555 6.74 -61.18 22.63
N LEU A 556 5.51 -60.66 22.73
CA LEU A 556 4.93 -59.97 23.89
C LEU A 556 5.47 -58.56 24.13
N LEU A 557 4.81 -57.58 23.49
CA LEU A 557 4.26 -56.39 24.14
C LEU A 557 3.39 -55.67 23.10
N ASP A 558 2.08 -55.56 23.37
CA ASP A 558 1.24 -54.49 22.82
C ASP A 558 1.87 -53.17 23.28
N ILE A 559 2.75 -52.61 22.45
CA ILE A 559 3.25 -51.25 22.67
C ILE A 559 2.31 -50.33 21.91
N ASP A 560 1.58 -49.52 22.65
CA ASP A 560 0.78 -48.43 22.11
C ASP A 560 1.70 -47.47 21.32
N LEU A 561 1.58 -47.51 19.99
CA LEU A 561 2.36 -46.73 19.04
C LEU A 561 2.22 -45.22 19.26
N SER A 562 1.15 -44.76 19.91
CA SER A 562 0.98 -43.37 20.32
C SER A 562 2.01 -42.95 21.37
N SER A 563 2.42 -43.86 22.27
CA SER A 563 3.42 -43.60 23.31
C SER A 563 4.84 -43.48 22.74
N ILE A 564 5.14 -44.23 21.67
CA ILE A 564 6.41 -44.13 20.93
C ILE A 564 6.46 -42.82 20.14
N LEU A 565 5.36 -42.41 19.51
CA LEU A 565 5.26 -41.15 18.77
C LEU A 565 5.39 -39.95 19.72
N ILE A 566 4.72 -39.96 20.87
CA ILE A 566 4.86 -38.93 21.90
C ILE A 566 6.31 -38.89 22.42
N SER A 567 6.94 -40.04 22.66
CA SER A 567 8.35 -40.09 23.10
C SER A 567 9.34 -39.57 22.04
N LEU A 568 9.09 -39.83 20.76
CA LEU A 568 9.88 -39.32 19.63
C LEU A 568 9.67 -37.82 19.41
N GLU A 569 8.44 -37.35 19.52
CA GLU A 569 8.07 -35.94 19.39
C GLU A 569 8.66 -35.12 20.54
N TRP A 570 8.65 -35.64 21.77
CA TRP A 570 9.29 -35.03 22.93
C TRP A 570 10.82 -35.03 22.85
N ARG A 571 11.43 -36.12 22.37
CA ARG A 571 12.88 -36.18 22.15
C ARG A 571 13.34 -35.25 21.02
N MET A 572 12.53 -35.11 19.96
CA MET A 572 12.77 -34.13 18.89
C MET A 572 12.62 -32.70 19.41
N THR A 573 11.62 -32.43 20.25
CA THR A 573 11.41 -31.11 20.86
C THR A 573 12.58 -30.74 21.78
N LEU A 574 13.07 -31.66 22.61
CA LEU A 574 14.25 -31.45 23.45
C LEU A 574 15.52 -31.20 22.61
N MET A 575 15.74 -32.00 21.56
CA MET A 575 16.92 -31.86 20.70
C MET A 575 16.89 -30.55 19.89
N LEU A 576 15.72 -30.09 19.48
CA LEU A 576 15.53 -28.80 18.81
C LEU A 576 15.69 -27.63 19.80
N THR A 577 15.19 -27.78 21.03
CA THR A 577 15.33 -26.75 22.08
C THR A 577 16.80 -26.55 22.45
N ASP A 578 17.59 -27.62 22.56
CA ASP A 578 19.04 -27.54 22.79
C ASP A 578 19.78 -26.86 21.62
N VAL A 579 19.36 -27.12 20.39
CA VAL A 579 19.91 -26.46 19.18
C VAL A 579 19.55 -24.97 19.14
N PHE A 580 18.34 -24.58 19.54
CA PHE A 580 17.92 -23.18 19.59
C PHE A 580 18.55 -22.41 20.76
N LEU A 581 18.76 -23.04 21.91
CA LEU A 581 19.49 -22.47 23.06
C LEU A 581 20.98 -22.30 22.75
N ALA A 582 21.62 -23.30 22.12
CA ALA A 582 23.03 -23.23 21.74
C ALA A 582 23.33 -22.17 20.66
N ASN A 583 22.32 -21.77 19.88
CA ASN A 583 22.43 -20.73 18.85
C ASN A 583 21.80 -19.38 19.26
N GLY A 584 21.40 -19.21 20.53
CA GLY A 584 20.94 -17.92 21.08
C GLY A 584 19.59 -17.43 20.58
N VAL A 585 18.73 -18.32 20.05
CA VAL A 585 17.43 -17.97 19.44
C VAL A 585 16.29 -17.90 20.48
N LEU A 586 16.47 -18.49 21.66
CA LEU A 586 15.54 -18.45 22.79
C LEU A 586 16.23 -17.87 24.04
N GLU A 587 15.66 -16.84 24.68
CA GLU A 587 16.07 -16.40 26.01
C GLU A 587 15.50 -17.36 27.08
N ALA A 588 16.33 -17.72 28.06
CA ALA A 588 16.00 -18.69 29.10
C ALA A 588 14.87 -18.20 30.02
N GLY A 589 13.65 -18.63 29.72
CA GLY A 589 12.45 -18.32 30.48
C GLY A 589 11.43 -19.45 30.45
N LEU A 590 11.81 -20.65 30.86
CA LEU A 590 10.86 -21.72 31.16
C LEU A 590 11.06 -22.21 32.59
N ASP A 591 10.04 -21.96 33.41
CA ASP A 591 9.90 -22.36 34.81
C ASP A 591 9.96 -23.88 34.95
N SER A 592 10.98 -24.38 35.64
CA SER A 592 11.27 -25.80 35.84
C SER A 592 10.32 -26.52 36.81
N SER A 593 9.23 -25.90 37.25
CA SER A 593 8.28 -26.47 38.22
C SER A 593 7.13 -27.29 37.62
N ARG A 594 7.06 -27.47 36.28
CA ARG A 594 5.92 -28.12 35.59
C ARG A 594 6.22 -29.43 34.86
N VAL A 595 7.31 -30.13 35.17
CA VAL A 595 7.59 -31.44 34.57
C VAL A 595 7.32 -32.54 35.61
N PRO A 596 6.27 -33.37 35.47
CA PRO A 596 6.13 -34.59 36.27
C PRO A 596 7.16 -35.65 35.83
N PRO A 597 7.56 -36.57 36.72
CA PRO A 597 8.76 -37.41 36.59
C PRO A 597 8.78 -38.35 35.39
#